data_AF-A0A2I0HEW4-F1
#
_entry.id   AF-A0A2I0HEW4-F1
#
_cell.length_a   1.000
_cell.length_b   1.000
_cell.length_c   1.000
_cell.angle_alpha   90.00
_cell.angle_beta   90.00
_cell.angle_gamma   90.00
#
_symmetry.space_group_name_H-M   'P 1'
#
loop_
_entity.id
_entity.type
_entity.pdbx_description
1 polymer ?
#
loop_
_entity_poly.entity_id
_entity_poly.type
_entity_poly.pdbx_seq_one_letter_code
_entity_poly.pdbx_strand_id
1 'polypeptide(L)' 'MEMTDDQGFEAYAVKWRARVTKHIPPISEAQQIQLFHSTLKGAYYLHLLAHTSSFSNLIDVGKKLDIGIKLGKIE' A
#
# COMPACT_ATOMS: atom_id res chain seq x y z
N MET A 1 6.39 -4.50 8.74
CA MET A 1 4.96 -4.85 8.97
C MET A 1 4.50 -5.41 7.66
N GLU A 2 3.97 -6.62 7.65
CA GLU A 2 3.54 -7.29 6.43
C GLU A 2 2.03 -7.18 6.31
N MET A 3 1.54 -7.02 5.08
CA MET A 3 0.10 -7.10 4.80
C MET A 3 -0.34 -8.55 4.98
N THR A 4 -1.43 -8.75 5.72
CA THR A 4 -2.04 -10.07 5.95
C THR A 4 -3.36 -10.13 5.19
N ASP A 5 -3.75 -11.32 4.74
CA ASP A 5 -4.98 -11.50 3.95
C ASP A 5 -6.26 -11.07 4.69
N ASP A 6 -6.24 -11.18 6.03
CA ASP A 6 -7.36 -10.86 6.91
C ASP A 6 -7.62 -9.34 7.09
N GLN A 7 -6.63 -8.48 6.79
CA GLN A 7 -6.79 -7.03 6.94
C GLN A 7 -6.98 -6.36 5.56
N GLY A 8 -7.97 -5.46 5.45
CA GLY A 8 -8.17 -4.70 4.22
C GLY A 8 -6.99 -3.75 3.92
N PHE A 9 -6.68 -3.55 2.63
CA PHE A 9 -5.56 -2.73 2.18
C PHE A 9 -5.48 -1.33 2.83
N GLU A 10 -6.62 -0.62 2.94
CA GLU A 10 -6.65 0.72 3.55
C GLU A 10 -6.20 0.72 5.01
N ALA A 11 -6.72 -0.21 5.82
CA ALA A 11 -6.39 -0.31 7.23
C ALA A 11 -4.90 -0.61 7.43
N TYR A 12 -4.35 -1.48 6.58
CA TYR A 12 -2.92 -1.75 6.51
C TYR A 12 -2.11 -0.49 6.17
N ALA A 13 -2.48 0.22 5.09
CA ALA A 13 -1.77 1.40 4.61
C ALA A 13 -1.76 2.55 5.62
N VAL A 14 -2.89 2.82 6.29
CA VAL A 14 -3.00 3.85 7.33
C VAL A 14 -2.12 3.50 8.53
N LYS A 15 -2.17 2.26 9.00
CA LYS A 15 -1.37 1.80 10.15
C LYS A 15 0.13 1.81 9.85
N TRP A 16 0.52 1.44 8.62
CA TRP A 16 1.89 1.55 8.16
C TRP A 16 2.35 3.01 8.12
N ARG A 17 1.55 3.92 7.53
CA ARG A 17 1.90 5.34 7.41
C ARG A 17 2.08 5.99 8.78
N ALA A 18 1.19 5.71 9.73
CA ALA A 18 1.28 6.20 11.11
C ALA A 18 2.55 5.74 11.85
N ARG A 19 3.20 4.65 11.41
CA ARG A 19 4.49 4.20 11.95
C ARG A 19 5.65 4.96 11.31
N VAL A 20 5.60 5.16 9.99
CA VAL A 20 6.68 5.81 9.23
C VAL A 20 6.71 7.33 9.44
N THR A 21 5.56 7.97 9.72
CA THR A 21 5.49 9.40 10.06
C THR A 21 6.10 9.73 11.43
N LYS A 22 6.35 8.74 12.29
CA LYS A 22 7.02 8.92 13.59
C LYS A 22 8.55 8.95 13.48
N HIS A 23 9.11 8.72 12.29
CA HIS A 23 10.55 8.66 12.09
C HIS A 23 11.18 10.06 12.12
N ILE A 24 12.37 10.16 12.73
CA ILE A 24 13.23 11.34 12.70
C ILE A 24 14.59 10.88 12.12
N PRO A 25 15.07 11.50 11.03
CA PRO A 25 14.46 12.61 10.29
C PRO A 25 13.18 12.20 9.53
N PRO A 26 12.30 13.18 9.20
CA PRO A 26 11.09 12.91 8.45
C PRO A 26 11.41 12.36 7.06
N ILE A 27 10.74 11.27 6.69
CA ILE A 27 10.91 10.59 5.41
C ILE A 27 9.98 11.25 4.38
N SER A 28 10.53 11.65 3.23
CA SER A 28 9.77 12.26 2.13
C SER A 28 8.71 11.33 1.57
N GLU A 29 7.59 11.87 1.06
CA GLU A 29 6.47 11.07 0.55
C GLU A 29 6.90 10.06 -0.53
N ALA A 30 7.80 10.43 -1.44
CA ALA A 30 8.36 9.51 -2.44
C ALA A 30 9.08 8.29 -1.82
N GLN A 31 9.83 8.51 -0.74
CA GLN A 31 10.49 7.42 -0.02
C GLN A 31 9.49 6.59 0.79
N GLN A 32 8.44 7.20 1.33
CA GLN A 32 7.35 6.47 1.97
C GLN A 32 6.68 5.52 0.95
N ILE A 33 6.39 6.00 -0.27
CA ILE A 33 5.80 5.19 -1.33
C ILE A 33 6.75 4.03 -1.71
N GLN A 34 8.04 4.30 -1.91
CA GLN A 34 9.01 3.24 -2.22
C GLN A 34 9.12 2.19 -1.12
N LEU A 35 9.22 2.61 0.15
CA LEU A 35 9.29 1.68 1.29
C LEU A 35 7.99 0.88 1.42
N PHE A 36 6.84 1.50 1.14
CA PHE A 36 5.55 0.83 1.17
C PHE A 36 5.49 -0.28 0.12
N HIS A 37 5.95 -0.03 -1.11
CA HIS A 37 6.02 -1.04 -2.17
C HIS A 37 6.81 -2.27 -1.74
N SER A 38 7.93 -2.09 -1.04
CA SER A 38 8.74 -3.20 -0.51
C SER A 38 8.05 -4.03 0.57
N THR A 39 6.96 -3.54 1.16
CA THR A 39 6.16 -4.29 2.15
C THR A 39 4.98 -5.04 1.55
N LEU A 40 4.64 -4.78 0.29
CA LEU A 40 3.59 -5.49 -0.44
C LEU A 40 4.13 -6.82 -0.97
N LYS A 41 3.30 -7.86 -0.97
CA LYS A 41 3.61 -9.19 -1.52
C LYS A 41 2.66 -9.54 -2.68
N GLY A 42 3.15 -10.33 -3.63
CA GLY A 42 2.32 -10.97 -4.65
C GLY A 42 1.63 -10.00 -5.62
N ALA A 43 0.36 -10.26 -5.95
CA ALA A 43 -0.44 -9.50 -6.91
C ALA A 43 -0.51 -8.00 -6.59
N TYR A 44 -0.53 -7.62 -5.30
CA TYR A 44 -0.51 -6.21 -4.90
C TYR A 44 0.71 -5.47 -5.44
N TYR A 45 1.90 -6.08 -5.39
CA TYR A 45 3.12 -5.45 -5.91
C TYR A 45 3.07 -5.27 -7.43
N LEU A 46 2.60 -6.28 -8.16
CA LEU A 46 2.55 -6.25 -9.63
C LEU A 46 1.51 -5.24 -10.15
N HIS A 47 0.35 -5.16 -9.50
CA HIS A 47 -0.75 -4.30 -9.93
C HIS A 47 -0.67 -2.86 -9.39
N LEU A 48 0.03 -2.59 -8.27
CA LEU A 48 0.24 -1.21 -7.78
C LEU A 48 1.37 -0.45 -8.49
N LEU A 49 2.16 -1.07 -9.37
CA LEU A 49 3.27 -0.42 -10.06
C LEU A 49 2.86 0.69 -11.04
N ALA A 50 1.56 0.95 -11.19
CA ALA A 50 1.04 2.09 -11.94
C ALA A 50 1.31 3.41 -11.19
N HIS A 51 2.47 4.00 -11.45
CA HIS A 51 2.90 5.38 -11.16
C HIS A 51 1.99 6.17 -10.20
N THR A 52 2.01 5.83 -8.92
CA THR A 52 1.27 6.57 -7.90
C THR A 52 2.09 7.79 -7.48
N SER A 53 1.67 8.99 -7.89
CA SER A 53 2.36 10.25 -7.54
C SER A 53 2.21 10.65 -6.07
N SER A 54 1.29 10.03 -5.33
CA SER A 54 1.04 10.31 -3.91
C SER A 54 0.52 9.08 -3.16
N PHE A 55 0.79 9.05 -1.85
CA PHE A 55 0.33 7.99 -0.95
C PHE A 55 -1.21 7.89 -0.89
N SER A 56 -1.93 9.00 -1.04
CA SER A 56 -3.40 8.98 -1.08
C SER A 56 -3.93 8.27 -2.32
N ASN A 57 -3.29 8.47 -3.47
CA ASN A 57 -3.62 7.77 -4.71
C ASN A 57 -3.32 6.27 -4.59
N LEU A 58 -2.21 5.93 -3.92
CA LEU A 58 -1.84 4.56 -3.61
C LEU A 58 -2.92 3.85 -2.78
N ILE A 59 -3.53 4.52 -1.80
CA ILE A 59 -4.63 3.95 -1.01
C ILE A 59 -5.87 3.71 -1.88
N ASP A 60 -6.26 4.67 -2.72
CA ASP A 60 -7.44 4.53 -3.59
C ASP A 60 -7.30 3.36 -4.57
N VAL A 61 -6.14 3.26 -5.24
CA VAL A 61 -5.83 2.17 -6.17
C VAL A 61 -5.77 0.83 -5.44
N GLY A 62 -5.12 0.78 -4.27
CA GLY A 62 -5.02 -0.46 -3.49
C GLY A 62 -6.34 -0.94 -2.92
N LYS A 63 -7.27 -0.05 -2.57
CA LYS A 63 -8.65 -0.42 -2.19
C LYS A 63 -9.41 -1.07 -3.34
N LYS A 64 -9.32 -0.49 -4.54
CA LYS A 64 -9.96 -1.04 -5.74
C LYS A 64 -9.38 -2.41 -6.09
N LEU A 65 -8.06 -2.57 -5.94
CA LEU A 65 -7.37 -3.83 -6.15
C LEU A 65 -7.77 -4.89 -5.12
N ASP A 66 -7.83 -4.54 -3.83
CA ASP A 66 -8.28 -5.41 -2.73
C ASP A 66 -9.69 -5.95 -2.99
N ILE A 67 -10.59 -5.10 -3.47
CA ILE A 67 -11.94 -5.51 -3.90
C ILE A 67 -11.86 -6.45 -5.11
N GLY A 68 -11.03 -6.15 -6.12
CA GLY A 68 -10.87 -6.98 -7.31
C GLY A 68 -10.32 -8.38 -7.01
N ILE A 69 -9.34 -8.49 -6.11
CA ILE A 69 -8.75 -9.74 -5.63
C ILE A 69 -9.79 -10.53 -4.82
N LYS A 70 -10.48 -9.88 -3.87
CA LYS A 70 -11.55 -10.52 -3.08
C LYS A 70 -12.73 -11.01 -3.93
N LEU A 71 -12.98 -10.34 -5.05
CA LEU A 71 -14.01 -10.74 -6.02
C LEU A 71 -13.51 -11.80 -7.03
N GLY A 72 -12.26 -12.25 -6.95
CA GLY A 72 -11.66 -13.19 -7.90
C GLY A 72 -11.57 -12.67 -9.34
N LYS A 73 -11.67 -11.34 -9.52
CA LYS A 73 -11.56 -10.69 -10.84
C LYS A 73 -10.12 -10.39 -11.23
N ILE A 74 -9.21 -10.42 -10.26
CA ILE A 74 -7.79 -10.15 -10.41
C ILE A 74 -7.06 -11.30 -9.71
N GLU A 75 -6.21 -12.00 -10.45
CA GLU A 75 -5.37 -13.13 -10.00
C GLU A 75 -3.97 -12.64 -9.62
#